data_AF-A0A847XAP6-F1
#
_entry.id   AF-A0A847XAP6-F1
#
_cell.length_a   1.000
_cell.length_b   1.000
_cell.length_c   1.000
_cell.angle_alpha   90.00
_cell.angle_beta   90.00
_cell.angle_gamma   90.00
#
_symmetry.space_group_name_H-M   'P 1'
#
loop_
_entity.id
_entity.type
_entity.pdbx_description
1 polymer ?
#
loop_
_entity_poly.entity_id
_entity_poly.type
_entity_poly.pdbx_seq_one_letter_code
_entity_poly.pdbx_strand_id
1 'polypeptide(L)'
;KCVNADVEITSGFYVSKNTLKRLKQYNETRGIIVFTDPDSPGEAIRNKIINYVGTCKHASLSTKQSRGGKKVGIEHAHCSDIIEALESCATYVVDNESLRWIDFVELGLTGATDSQKRRDYISKHYSMPVTNGKRCFKYLNMMNITRDELESLLKEIN
;
A
#
# COMPACT_ATOMS: atom_id res chain seq x y z
N LYS A 1 20.63 -6.30 11.84
CA LYS A 1 20.43 -5.08 11.00
C LYS A 1 20.22 -5.57 9.57
N CYS A 2 19.04 -5.34 8.98
CA CYS A 2 18.66 -5.99 7.71
C CYS A 2 18.98 -5.16 6.46
N VAL A 3 18.96 -3.83 6.57
CA VAL A 3 19.24 -2.89 5.48
C VAL A 3 20.12 -1.74 5.97
N ASN A 4 20.83 -1.08 5.05
CA ASN A 4 21.56 0.16 5.32
C ASN A 4 20.69 1.36 4.93
N ALA A 5 19.89 1.84 5.88
CA ALA A 5 19.00 2.97 5.68
C ALA A 5 18.85 3.79 6.98
N ASP A 6 18.56 5.07 6.84
CA ASP A 6 18.09 5.89 7.96
C ASP A 6 16.63 5.57 8.25
N VAL A 7 16.29 5.44 9.53
CA VAL A 7 14.95 5.02 9.98
C VAL A 7 14.37 6.11 10.89
N GLU A 8 13.20 6.65 10.51
CA GLU A 8 12.40 7.52 11.35
C GLU A 8 11.22 6.70 11.92
N ILE A 9 11.24 6.45 13.24
CA ILE A 9 10.19 5.69 13.91
C ILE A 9 9.06 6.64 14.35
N THR A 10 7.83 6.35 13.95
CA THR A 10 6.64 7.09 14.43
C THR A 10 6.19 6.56 15.78
N SER A 11 5.95 7.45 16.76
CA SER A 11 5.51 7.09 18.11
C SER A 11 4.03 6.65 18.14
N GLY A 12 3.71 5.50 17.56
CA GLY A 12 2.36 4.93 17.50
C GLY A 12 1.41 5.72 16.60
N PHE A 13 0.12 5.75 16.97
CA PHE A 13 -0.97 6.35 16.17
C PHE A 13 -0.79 7.85 15.90
N TYR A 14 0.02 8.54 16.72
CA TYR A 14 0.20 9.98 16.64
C TYR A 14 1.46 10.35 15.85
N VAL A 15 1.31 10.51 14.53
CA VAL A 15 2.33 11.19 13.72
C VAL A 15 2.23 12.69 13.97
N SER A 16 3.22 13.27 14.65
CA SER A 16 3.24 14.70 14.97
C SER A 16 3.40 15.56 13.70
N LYS A 17 2.92 16.81 13.74
CA LYS A 17 3.13 17.77 12.63
C LYS A 17 4.62 18.01 12.36
N ASN A 18 5.47 17.98 13.39
CA ASN A 18 6.90 18.15 13.23
C ASN A 18 7.54 16.95 12.49
N THR A 19 7.13 15.74 12.84
CA THR A 19 7.51 14.51 12.13
C THR A 19 7.09 14.59 10.67
N LEU A 20 5.83 14.98 10.39
CA LEU A 20 5.34 15.12 9.02
C LEU A 20 6.14 16.14 8.20
N LYS A 21 6.54 17.28 8.79
CA LYS A 21 7.42 18.26 8.14
C LYS A 21 8.78 17.67 7.79
N ARG A 22 9.41 16.94 8.72
CA ARG A 22 10.69 16.25 8.46
C ARG A 22 10.55 15.22 7.35
N LEU A 23 9.51 14.38 7.40
CA LEU A 23 9.24 13.39 6.36
C LEU A 23 9.06 14.04 4.98
N LYS A 24 8.39 15.19 4.91
CA LYS A 24 8.26 15.97 3.67
C LYS A 24 9.62 16.40 3.13
N GLN A 25 10.47 16.99 3.97
CA GLN A 25 11.83 17.40 3.59
C GLN A 25 12.69 16.20 3.14
N TYR A 26 12.58 15.06 3.83
CA TYR A 26 13.28 13.83 3.41
C TYR A 26 12.79 13.34 2.05
N ASN A 27 11.47 13.40 1.80
CA ASN A 27 10.90 12.98 0.54
C ASN A 27 11.38 13.87 -0.63
N GLU A 28 11.43 15.19 -0.42
CA GLU A 28 11.90 16.16 -1.40
C GLU A 28 13.40 16.02 -1.74
N THR A 29 14.22 15.55 -0.78
CA THR A 29 15.68 15.47 -0.94
C THR A 29 16.19 14.11 -1.40
N ARG A 30 15.59 13.02 -0.90
CA ARG A 30 16.08 11.65 -1.12
C ARG A 30 14.98 10.60 -1.30
N GLY A 31 13.71 11.00 -1.19
CA GLY A 31 12.58 10.09 -1.15
C GLY A 31 12.41 9.41 0.21
N ILE A 32 11.18 8.96 0.48
CA ILE A 32 10.87 8.09 1.63
C ILE A 32 10.12 6.84 1.19
N ILE A 33 10.31 5.75 1.93
CA ILE A 33 9.48 4.55 1.87
C ILE A 33 8.70 4.46 3.19
N VAL A 34 7.38 4.57 3.11
CA VAL A 34 6.49 4.37 4.27
C VAL A 34 6.24 2.87 4.42
N PHE A 35 6.75 2.31 5.52
CA PHE A 35 6.64 0.89 5.84
C PHE A 35 5.83 0.72 7.13
N THR A 36 4.63 0.16 7.01
CA THR A 36 3.71 -0.05 8.13
C THR A 36 3.20 -1.47 8.14
N ASP A 37 2.67 -1.90 9.29
CA ASP A 37 1.91 -3.14 9.38
C ASP A 37 0.65 -3.08 8.50
N PRO A 38 0.18 -4.23 8.00
CA PRO A 38 -1.05 -4.35 7.20
C PRO A 38 -2.29 -4.37 8.12
N ASP A 39 -2.39 -3.41 9.04
CA ASP A 39 -3.48 -3.26 9.99
C ASP A 39 -4.13 -1.87 9.91
N SER A 40 -5.25 -1.67 10.62
CA SER A 40 -5.98 -0.40 10.62
C SER A 40 -5.13 0.78 11.13
N PRO A 41 -4.35 0.67 12.22
CA PRO A 41 -3.39 1.69 12.62
C PRO A 41 -2.35 2.05 11.55
N GLY A 42 -1.72 1.06 10.93
CA GLY A 42 -0.74 1.24 9.86
C GLY A 42 -1.34 1.97 8.66
N GLU A 43 -2.56 1.60 8.27
CA GLU A 43 -3.29 2.29 7.21
C GLU A 43 -3.63 3.75 7.55
N ALA A 44 -4.00 4.04 8.80
CA ALA A 44 -4.27 5.40 9.26
C ALA A 44 -3.01 6.27 9.20
N ILE A 45 -1.87 5.74 9.66
CA ILE A 45 -0.55 6.40 9.59
C ILE A 45 -0.18 6.65 8.13
N ARG A 46 -0.32 5.64 7.27
CA ARG A 46 -0.04 5.73 5.83
C ARG A 46 -0.83 6.84 5.16
N ASN A 47 -2.15 6.86 5.35
CA ASN A 47 -3.02 7.90 4.78
C ASN A 47 -2.62 9.30 5.27
N LYS A 48 -2.30 9.44 6.56
CA LYS A 48 -1.88 10.72 7.15
C LYS A 48 -0.57 11.22 6.55
N ILE A 49 0.40 10.33 6.31
CA ILE A 49 1.69 10.68 5.70
C ILE A 49 1.48 11.09 4.25
N ILE A 50 0.78 10.28 3.44
CA ILE A 50 0.51 10.57 2.03
C ILE A 50 -0.16 11.93 1.85
N ASN A 51 -1.23 12.19 2.63
CA ASN A 51 -1.99 13.44 2.51
C ASN A 51 -1.15 14.68 2.86
N TYR A 52 -0.07 14.54 3.63
CA TYR A 52 0.78 15.68 4.02
C TYR A 52 2.06 15.80 3.20
N VAL A 53 2.69 14.66 2.91
CA VAL A 53 4.00 14.55 2.23
C VAL A 53 3.84 14.56 0.71
N GLY A 54 2.70 14.10 0.18
CA GLY A 54 2.46 13.93 -1.24
C GLY A 54 2.97 12.58 -1.75
N THR A 55 3.34 12.54 -3.03
CA THR A 55 3.79 11.33 -3.71
C THR A 55 5.02 10.72 -3.03
N CYS A 56 4.91 9.49 -2.54
CA CYS A 56 6.03 8.76 -1.93
C CYS A 56 5.90 7.25 -2.13
N LYS A 57 6.94 6.50 -1.74
CA LYS A 57 6.96 5.04 -1.87
C LYS A 57 6.36 4.36 -0.66
N HIS A 58 5.83 3.17 -0.87
CA HIS A 58 5.03 2.44 0.09
C HIS A 58 5.38 0.96 0.06
N ALA A 59 5.75 0.43 1.22
CA ALA A 59 5.99 -0.99 1.43
C ALA A 59 5.00 -1.53 2.47
N SER A 60 4.67 -2.82 2.37
CA SER A 60 3.82 -3.53 3.32
C SER A 60 4.29 -4.98 3.41
N LEU A 61 4.26 -5.58 4.61
CA LEU A 61 4.53 -7.01 4.73
C LEU A 61 3.38 -7.81 4.11
N SER A 62 3.71 -8.90 3.40
CA SER A 62 2.69 -9.76 2.82
C SER A 62 2.02 -10.58 3.92
N THR A 63 0.70 -10.74 3.86
CA THR A 63 -0.06 -11.54 4.85
C THR A 63 0.39 -13.00 4.90
N LYS A 64 1.00 -13.52 3.83
CA LYS A 64 1.55 -14.89 3.75
C LYS A 64 2.80 -15.11 4.61
N GLN A 65 3.46 -14.05 5.06
CA GLN A 65 4.63 -14.16 5.94
C GLN A 65 4.24 -14.43 7.41
N SER A 66 2.95 -14.64 7.73
CA SER A 66 2.51 -15.22 9.00
C SER A 66 2.84 -16.72 9.09
N ARG A 67 4.11 -17.08 8.93
CA ARG A 67 4.57 -18.45 9.22
C ARG A 67 4.48 -18.66 10.73
N GLY A 68 3.40 -19.32 11.17
CA GLY A 68 3.30 -19.86 12.53
C GLY A 68 2.35 -19.17 13.50
N GLY A 69 1.34 -18.42 13.03
CA GLY A 69 0.27 -17.90 13.90
C GLY A 69 0.71 -16.85 14.93
N LYS A 70 1.95 -16.34 14.82
CA LYS A 70 2.44 -15.19 15.60
C LYS A 70 1.94 -13.88 14.97
N LYS A 71 1.78 -12.86 15.82
CA LYS A 71 1.24 -11.54 15.46
C LYS A 71 1.95 -10.98 14.21
N VAL A 72 1.16 -10.39 13.32
CA VAL A 72 1.63 -9.67 12.15
C VAL A 72 2.23 -8.35 12.64
N GLY A 73 3.52 -8.14 12.43
CA GLY A 73 4.23 -6.95 12.88
C GLY A 73 5.64 -6.88 12.28
N ILE A 74 6.10 -5.69 11.89
CA ILE A 74 7.49 -5.47 11.42
C ILE A 74 8.52 -5.96 12.44
N GLU A 75 8.20 -5.89 13.73
CA GLU A 75 9.02 -6.40 14.84
C GLU A 75 9.26 -7.93 14.80
N HIS A 76 8.43 -8.67 14.07
CA HIS A 76 8.49 -10.12 13.95
C HIS A 76 8.94 -10.60 12.56
N ALA A 77 9.15 -9.69 11.62
CA ALA A 77 9.56 -10.01 10.26
C ALA A 77 11.03 -10.45 10.21
N HIS A 78 11.35 -11.47 9.42
CA HIS A 78 12.73 -11.81 9.13
C HIS A 78 13.34 -10.75 8.20
N CYS A 79 14.68 -10.65 8.20
CA CYS A 79 15.36 -9.73 7.29
C CYS A 79 15.01 -9.98 5.82
N SER A 80 14.78 -11.24 5.42
CA SER A 80 14.32 -11.59 4.08
C SER A 80 12.96 -10.95 3.74
N ASP A 81 12.02 -10.98 4.69
CA ASP A 81 10.68 -10.44 4.51
C ASP A 81 10.71 -8.90 4.37
N ILE A 82 11.58 -8.25 5.16
CA ILE A 82 11.82 -6.80 5.07
C ILE A 82 12.41 -6.44 3.70
N ILE A 83 13.40 -7.19 3.21
CA ILE A 83 14.02 -6.93 1.90
C ILE A 83 13.00 -7.09 0.79
N GLU A 84 12.24 -8.20 0.78
CA GLU A 84 11.18 -8.47 -0.21
C GLU A 84 10.12 -7.36 -0.22
N ALA A 85 9.69 -6.88 0.94
CA ALA A 85 8.71 -5.80 1.05
C ALA A 85 9.25 -4.45 0.53
N LEU A 86 10.54 -4.18 0.72
CA LEU A 86 11.18 -2.95 0.22
C LEU A 86 11.42 -3.01 -1.29
N GLU A 87 11.78 -4.17 -1.83
CA GLU A 87 11.95 -4.38 -3.28
C GLU A 87 10.63 -4.28 -4.03
N SER A 88 9.53 -4.74 -3.42
CA SER A 88 8.17 -4.68 -3.97
C SER A 88 7.43 -3.38 -3.67
N CYS A 89 8.12 -2.32 -3.22
CA CYS A 89 7.48 -1.07 -2.85
C CYS A 89 6.81 -0.39 -4.06
N ALA A 90 5.61 0.14 -3.85
CA ALA A 90 4.84 0.87 -4.86
C ALA A 90 4.98 2.38 -4.66
N THR A 91 4.97 3.14 -5.75
CA THR A 91 4.88 4.61 -5.68
C THR A 91 3.42 5.01 -5.69
N TYR A 92 2.99 5.77 -4.69
CA TYR A 92 1.62 6.29 -4.64
C TYR A 92 1.65 7.77 -5.00
N VAL A 93 1.06 8.11 -6.14
CA VAL A 93 0.86 9.46 -6.64
C VAL A 93 -0.47 10.00 -6.09
N VAL A 94 -0.42 11.20 -5.52
CA VAL A 94 -1.63 11.89 -5.04
C VAL A 94 -2.34 12.56 -6.23
N ASP A 95 -3.68 12.55 -6.21
CA ASP A 95 -4.56 13.16 -7.22
C ASP A 95 -4.39 12.65 -8.65
N ASN A 96 -4.28 11.33 -8.79
CA ASN A 96 -4.27 10.66 -10.09
C ASN A 96 -5.66 10.09 -10.41
N GLU A 97 -6.09 10.18 -11.67
CA GLU A 97 -7.38 9.70 -12.20
C GLU A 97 -7.17 8.68 -13.34
N SER A 98 -6.28 7.71 -13.14
CA SER A 98 -5.95 6.64 -14.09
C SER A 98 -7.08 5.63 -14.32
N LEU A 99 -8.04 5.55 -13.39
CA LEU A 99 -9.17 4.62 -13.45
C LEU A 99 -10.48 5.34 -13.10
N ARG A 100 -11.47 5.27 -14.00
CA ARG A 100 -12.80 5.86 -13.74
C ARG A 100 -13.65 4.91 -12.91
N TRP A 101 -14.57 5.47 -12.13
CA TRP A 101 -15.47 4.67 -11.29
C TRP A 101 -16.35 3.71 -12.11
N ILE A 102 -16.82 4.14 -13.30
CA ILE A 102 -17.61 3.29 -14.18
C ILE A 102 -16.83 2.05 -14.64
N ASP A 103 -15.55 2.22 -14.99
CA ASP A 103 -14.68 1.11 -15.39
C ASP A 103 -14.48 0.12 -14.22
N PHE A 104 -14.31 0.64 -13.00
CA PHE A 104 -14.19 -0.17 -11.79
C PHE A 104 -15.45 -1.03 -11.52
N VAL A 105 -16.63 -0.48 -11.79
CA VAL A 105 -17.91 -1.21 -11.68
C VAL A 105 -18.04 -2.25 -12.79
N GLU A 106 -17.75 -1.88 -14.04
CA GLU A 106 -17.82 -2.78 -15.21
C GLU A 106 -16.87 -3.98 -15.11
N LEU A 107 -15.69 -3.79 -14.51
CA LEU A 107 -14.73 -4.87 -14.23
C LEU A 107 -15.19 -5.83 -13.10
N GLY A 108 -16.34 -5.56 -12.48
CA GLY A 108 -16.90 -6.37 -11.40
C GLY A 108 -16.15 -6.20 -10.07
N LEU A 109 -15.40 -5.10 -9.89
CA LEU A 109 -14.61 -4.85 -8.68
C LEU A 109 -15.44 -4.28 -7.53
N THR A 110 -16.75 -4.05 -7.74
CA THR A 110 -17.73 -3.74 -6.70
C THR A 110 -19.13 -4.18 -7.12
N GLY A 111 -20.02 -4.41 -6.16
CA GLY A 111 -21.44 -4.73 -6.41
C GLY A 111 -21.75 -6.16 -6.83
N ALA A 112 -20.76 -6.95 -7.22
CA ALA A 112 -20.92 -8.38 -7.54
C ALA A 112 -20.52 -9.28 -6.35
N THR A 113 -21.01 -10.53 -6.37
CA THR A 113 -20.73 -11.52 -5.31
C THR A 113 -19.26 -11.95 -5.27
N ASP A 114 -18.57 -11.91 -6.40
CA ASP A 114 -17.15 -12.24 -6.55
C ASP A 114 -16.21 -11.02 -6.45
N SER A 115 -16.75 -9.80 -6.28
CA SER A 115 -15.94 -8.57 -6.27
C SER A 115 -14.84 -8.57 -5.21
N GLN A 116 -15.07 -9.14 -4.03
CA GLN A 116 -14.03 -9.23 -2.99
C GLN A 116 -12.87 -10.11 -3.45
N LYS A 117 -13.15 -11.26 -4.09
CA LYS A 117 -12.13 -12.19 -4.58
C LYS A 117 -11.25 -11.54 -5.64
N ARG A 118 -11.85 -10.79 -6.57
CA ARG A 118 -11.13 -10.02 -7.59
C ARG A 118 -10.21 -8.97 -6.96
N ARG A 119 -10.72 -8.21 -5.97
CA ARG A 119 -9.92 -7.21 -5.24
C ARG A 119 -8.78 -7.85 -4.46
N ASP A 120 -8.99 -8.99 -3.81
CA ASP A 120 -7.94 -9.69 -3.06
C ASP A 120 -6.81 -10.16 -3.99
N TYR A 121 -7.15 -10.62 -5.19
CA TYR A 121 -6.17 -10.99 -6.20
C TYR A 121 -5.36 -9.80 -6.71
N ILE A 122 -6.03 -8.69 -7.03
CA ILE A 122 -5.39 -7.41 -7.40
C ILE A 122 -4.48 -6.91 -6.27
N SER A 123 -4.99 -6.89 -5.03
CA SER A 123 -4.23 -6.50 -3.85
C SER A 123 -2.94 -7.30 -3.71
N LYS A 124 -3.03 -8.61 -3.92
CA LYS A 124 -1.85 -9.48 -3.87
C LYS A 124 -0.87 -9.21 -5.02
N HIS A 125 -1.36 -9.01 -6.24
CA HIS A 125 -0.52 -8.77 -7.41
C HIS A 125 0.29 -7.47 -7.26
N TYR A 126 -0.37 -6.41 -6.81
CA TYR A 126 0.22 -5.07 -6.66
C TYR A 126 0.81 -4.79 -5.27
N SER A 127 0.93 -5.80 -4.41
CA SER A 127 1.37 -5.63 -3.00
C SER A 127 0.61 -4.53 -2.24
N MET A 128 -0.67 -4.38 -2.56
CA MET A 128 -1.59 -3.42 -1.95
C MET A 128 -2.32 -4.08 -0.78
N PRO A 129 -2.67 -3.32 0.28
CA PRO A 129 -3.49 -3.85 1.36
C PRO A 129 -4.84 -4.44 0.87
N VAL A 130 -5.39 -5.37 1.64
CA VAL A 130 -6.77 -5.84 1.44
C VAL A 130 -7.72 -4.70 1.75
N THR A 131 -8.63 -4.40 0.83
CA THR A 131 -9.45 -3.20 0.88
C THR A 131 -10.90 -3.44 0.46
N ASN A 132 -11.80 -2.57 0.92
CA ASN A 132 -13.15 -2.45 0.38
C ASN A 132 -13.12 -1.77 -1.01
N GLY A 133 -14.26 -1.76 -1.72
CA GLY A 133 -14.34 -1.21 -3.08
C GLY A 133 -13.84 0.24 -3.21
N LYS A 134 -14.27 1.15 -2.33
CA LYS A 134 -13.85 2.57 -2.38
C LYS A 134 -12.36 2.75 -2.13
N ARG A 135 -11.80 2.01 -1.18
CA ARG A 135 -10.37 2.07 -0.86
C ARG A 135 -9.52 1.45 -1.97
N CYS A 136 -9.93 0.32 -2.52
CA CYS A 136 -9.29 -0.32 -3.66
C CYS A 136 -9.22 0.65 -4.85
N PHE A 137 -10.35 1.26 -5.21
CA PHE A 137 -10.42 2.26 -6.27
C PHE A 137 -9.44 3.43 -6.05
N LYS A 138 -9.35 3.94 -4.81
CA LYS A 138 -8.42 5.01 -4.46
C LYS A 138 -6.97 4.59 -4.65
N TYR A 139 -6.57 3.43 -4.13
CA TYR A 139 -5.19 2.95 -4.26
C TYR A 139 -4.81 2.65 -5.70
N LEU A 140 -5.68 2.02 -6.50
CA LEU A 140 -5.43 1.77 -7.91
C LEU A 140 -5.13 3.06 -8.67
N ASN A 141 -5.94 4.09 -8.42
CA ASN A 141 -5.70 5.42 -8.98
C ASN A 141 -4.36 6.00 -8.52
N MET A 142 -4.07 5.93 -7.22
CA MET A 142 -2.79 6.41 -6.67
C MET A 142 -1.58 5.66 -7.24
N MET A 143 -1.74 4.40 -7.61
CA MET A 143 -0.71 3.58 -8.24
C MET A 143 -0.60 3.79 -9.75
N ASN A 144 -1.42 4.68 -10.33
CA ASN A 144 -1.51 4.90 -11.77
C ASN A 144 -1.94 3.64 -12.57
N ILE A 145 -2.72 2.76 -11.96
CA ILE A 145 -3.16 1.52 -12.62
C ILE A 145 -4.37 1.81 -13.51
N THR A 146 -4.26 1.39 -14.76
CA THR A 146 -5.26 1.63 -15.81
C THR A 146 -6.29 0.51 -15.90
N ARG A 147 -7.40 0.79 -16.62
CA ARG A 147 -8.42 -0.22 -16.94
C ARG A 147 -7.82 -1.43 -17.66
N ASP A 148 -6.93 -1.20 -18.64
CA ASP A 148 -6.38 -2.25 -19.51
C ASP A 148 -5.48 -3.22 -18.73
N GLU A 149 -4.69 -2.70 -17.79
CA GLU A 149 -3.87 -3.51 -16.88
C GLU A 149 -4.75 -4.39 -15.99
N LEU A 150 -5.83 -3.83 -15.44
CA LEU A 150 -6.77 -4.59 -14.61
C LEU A 150 -7.52 -5.64 -15.41
N GLU A 151 -7.96 -5.31 -16.62
CA GLU A 151 -8.65 -6.27 -17.48
C GLU A 151 -7.73 -7.44 -17.86
N SER A 152 -6.47 -7.16 -18.19
CA SER A 152 -5.47 -8.18 -18.48
C SER A 152 -5.23 -9.09 -17.27
N LEU A 153 -5.06 -8.49 -16.09
CA LEU A 153 -4.87 -9.23 -14.84
C LEU A 153 -6.09 -10.09 -14.47
N LEU A 154 -7.31 -9.58 -14.68
CA LEU A 154 -8.55 -10.30 -14.36
C LEU A 154 -8.86 -11.43 -15.36
N LYS A 155 -8.22 -11.48 -16.53
CA LYS A 155 -8.31 -12.64 -17.42
C LYS A 155 -7.55 -13.85 -16.88
N GLU A 156 -6.56 -13.65 -16.01
CA GLU A 156 -5.78 -14.75 -15.41
C GLU A 156 -6.53 -15.48 -14.27
N ILE A 157 -7.59 -14.89 -13.72
CA ILE A 157 -8.39 -15.47 -12.63
C ILE A 157 -9.70 -16.10 -13.12
N ASN A 158 -10.09 -15.87 -14.38
CA ASN A 158 -11.31 -16.41 -14.99
C ASN A 158 -11.09 -17.80 -15.59
#